data_AF-A0A9R0K2G3-F1
#
_entry.id   AF-A0A9R0K2G3-F1
#
_cell.length_a   1.000
_cell.length_b   1.000
_cell.length_c   1.000
_cell.angle_alpha   90.00
_cell.angle_beta   90.00
_cell.angle_gamma   90.00
#
_symmetry.space_group_name_H-M   'P 1'
#
loop_
_entity.id
_entity.type
_entity.pdbx_description
1 polymer ?
#
loop_
_entity_poly.entity_id
_entity_poly.type
_entity_poly.pdbx_seq_one_letter_code
_entity_poly.pdbx_strand_id
1 'polypeptide(L)'
;MGKPKIAYIYASYVKFAEAGGARVIPLFFDDPWTVISSKLELVNGLILTGGTKKSGPYLEVVKKLLQKVKEKNNDGEHFPLYAINLGFELLLNIISESNNVLESVDAHKLTTNLEYENNVSIQQTVLGSFPLALRNKLKTDCLVSFNNKFGISKESFYNDKQLSSFFKAITTSKDKSNKDFITTIQANNYPIVGFQWNPEKNAFEWGSPEIPHSLDAIQVTQYAASYLVSEARKSRYEPPVEQVLENLIYKYTPYYSGAKGSGFDQTYYFDAYESSTSTEALAQK
;
A
#
# COMPACT_ATOMS: atom_id res chain seq x y z
N MET A 1 -6.80 -25.51 22.43
CA MET A 1 -6.14 -25.53 21.10
C MET A 1 -6.39 -24.17 20.47
N GLY A 2 -5.33 -23.39 20.20
CA GLY A 2 -5.46 -22.04 19.64
C GLY A 2 -6.09 -22.08 18.24
N LYS A 3 -6.97 -21.13 17.96
CA LYS A 3 -7.63 -20.97 16.65
C LYS A 3 -6.56 -20.88 15.53
N PRO A 4 -6.80 -21.46 14.34
CA PRO A 4 -5.89 -21.26 13.22
C PRO A 4 -5.89 -19.78 12.83
N LYS A 5 -4.70 -19.16 12.85
CA LYS A 5 -4.48 -17.79 12.39
C LYS A 5 -4.41 -17.79 10.87
N ILE A 6 -5.35 -17.12 10.20
CA ILE A 6 -5.52 -17.20 8.73
C ILE A 6 -5.08 -15.91 8.02
N ALA A 7 -5.23 -14.75 8.68
CA ALA A 7 -4.84 -13.45 8.15
C ALA A 7 -3.68 -12.85 8.96
N TYR A 8 -2.88 -12.01 8.30
CA TYR A 8 -1.79 -11.27 8.93
C TYR A 8 -1.56 -9.91 8.27
N ILE A 9 -0.98 -9.00 9.05
CA ILE A 9 -0.52 -7.68 8.58
C ILE A 9 0.87 -7.47 9.17
N TYR A 10 1.85 -7.14 8.32
CA TYR A 10 3.17 -6.76 8.80
C TYR A 10 3.12 -5.42 9.52
N ALA A 11 3.74 -5.33 10.70
CA ALA A 11 3.62 -4.17 11.57
C ALA A 11 4.23 -2.90 10.96
N SER A 12 5.17 -3.02 10.01
CA SER A 12 5.72 -1.87 9.28
C SER A 12 4.66 -1.06 8.55
N TYR A 13 3.62 -1.66 7.97
CA TYR A 13 2.53 -0.90 7.34
C TYR A 13 1.72 -0.10 8.37
N VAL A 14 1.51 -0.66 9.57
CA VAL A 14 0.82 0.04 10.67
C VAL A 14 1.67 1.22 11.14
N LYS A 15 2.94 0.96 11.45
CA LYS A 15 3.92 1.99 11.88
C LYS A 15 4.09 3.08 10.82
N PHE A 16 4.05 2.73 9.55
CA PHE A 16 4.11 3.67 8.43
C PHE A 16 2.94 4.66 8.44
N ALA A 17 1.70 4.18 8.62
CA ALA A 17 0.54 5.07 8.73
C ALA A 17 0.63 5.94 10.00
N GLU A 18 1.03 5.36 11.13
CA GLU A 18 1.18 6.07 12.41
C GLU A 18 2.29 7.13 12.38
N ALA A 19 3.37 6.90 11.64
CA ALA A 19 4.44 7.87 11.44
C ALA A 19 3.96 9.14 10.70
N GLY A 20 2.92 9.02 9.85
CA GLY A 20 2.24 10.17 9.25
C GLY A 20 1.22 10.86 10.18
N GLY A 21 0.96 10.29 11.36
CA GLY A 21 -0.01 10.76 12.34
C GLY A 21 -1.43 10.23 12.14
N ALA A 22 -1.59 9.03 11.54
CA ALA A 22 -2.88 8.36 11.43
C ALA A 22 -3.07 7.27 12.48
N ARG A 23 -4.33 6.87 12.71
CA ARG A 23 -4.69 5.62 13.39
C ARG A 23 -5.09 4.59 12.34
N VAL A 24 -4.99 3.30 12.66
CA VAL A 24 -5.21 2.21 11.69
C VAL A 24 -6.36 1.30 12.11
N ILE A 25 -7.22 0.96 11.15
CA ILE A 25 -8.22 -0.11 11.24
C ILE A 25 -7.80 -1.23 10.26
N PRO A 26 -7.60 -2.48 10.72
CA PRO A 26 -7.25 -3.58 9.83
C PRO A 26 -8.47 -4.08 9.05
N LEU A 27 -8.29 -4.32 7.75
CA LEU A 27 -9.26 -4.97 6.87
C LEU A 27 -8.79 -6.40 6.56
N PHE A 28 -9.69 -7.37 6.73
CA PHE A 28 -9.40 -8.78 6.46
C PHE A 28 -10.13 -9.22 5.19
N PHE A 29 -9.43 -9.90 4.29
CA PHE A 29 -10.00 -10.28 2.99
C PHE A 29 -11.00 -11.44 3.09
N ASP A 30 -11.01 -12.16 4.20
CA ASP A 30 -11.89 -13.28 4.52
C ASP A 30 -13.13 -12.85 5.33
N ASP A 31 -13.18 -11.61 5.81
CA ASP A 31 -14.41 -11.03 6.36
C ASP A 31 -15.51 -10.97 5.27
N PRO A 32 -16.80 -11.13 5.62
CA PRO A 32 -17.90 -10.85 4.71
C PRO A 32 -17.79 -9.45 4.11
N TRP A 33 -18.14 -9.28 2.83
CA TRP A 33 -18.05 -7.97 2.17
C TRP A 33 -18.82 -6.88 2.92
N THR A 34 -19.95 -7.20 3.54
CA THR A 34 -20.70 -6.26 4.38
C THR A 34 -19.86 -5.71 5.52
N VAL A 35 -19.10 -6.56 6.23
CA VAL A 35 -18.19 -6.16 7.31
C VAL A 35 -17.04 -5.30 6.78
N ILE A 36 -16.41 -5.72 5.67
CA ILE A 36 -15.34 -4.94 5.03
C ILE A 36 -15.85 -3.56 4.61
N SER A 37 -17.03 -3.51 3.97
CA SER A 37 -17.63 -2.27 3.51
C SER A 37 -18.02 -1.34 4.66
N SER A 38 -18.53 -1.87 5.78
CA SER A 38 -18.80 -1.07 6.98
C SER A 38 -17.53 -0.48 7.57
N LYS A 39 -16.43 -1.25 7.66
CA LYS A 39 -15.12 -0.74 8.13
C LYS A 39 -14.56 0.32 7.18
N LEU A 40 -14.80 0.22 5.88
CA LEU A 40 -14.39 1.24 4.92
C LEU A 40 -15.09 2.59 5.14
N GLU A 41 -16.32 2.58 5.64
CA GLU A 41 -16.99 3.82 6.05
C GLU A 41 -16.39 4.39 7.34
N LEU A 42 -15.54 3.66 8.08
CA LEU A 42 -14.91 4.16 9.32
C LEU A 42 -13.51 4.77 9.12
N VAL A 43 -13.01 4.80 7.89
CA VAL A 43 -11.64 5.25 7.59
C VAL A 43 -11.63 6.39 6.58
N ASN A 44 -10.51 7.10 6.52
CA ASN A 44 -10.32 8.26 5.63
C ASN A 44 -9.35 7.98 4.48
N GLY A 45 -8.97 6.71 4.26
CA GLY A 45 -8.03 6.29 3.24
C GLY A 45 -7.70 4.81 3.36
N LEU A 46 -7.01 4.27 2.35
CA LEU A 46 -6.69 2.84 2.26
C LEU A 46 -5.22 2.59 1.89
N ILE A 47 -4.60 1.60 2.52
CA ILE A 47 -3.31 1.05 2.10
C ILE A 47 -3.52 -0.38 1.62
N LEU A 48 -3.20 -0.65 0.36
CA LEU A 48 -3.02 -1.99 -0.17
C LEU A 48 -1.56 -2.40 0.02
N THR A 49 -1.34 -3.38 0.88
CA THR A 49 0.00 -3.82 1.31
C THR A 49 0.71 -4.67 0.25
N GLY A 50 2.02 -4.85 0.44
CA GLY A 50 2.76 -5.92 -0.22
C GLY A 50 2.32 -7.31 0.27
N GLY A 51 2.84 -8.36 -0.37
CA GLY A 51 2.51 -9.75 -0.03
C GLY A 51 2.75 -10.71 -1.18
N THR A 52 2.18 -11.90 -1.10
CA THR A 52 2.31 -12.95 -2.14
C THR A 52 0.98 -13.44 -2.71
N LYS A 53 -0.15 -13.05 -2.11
CA LYS A 53 -1.48 -13.53 -2.51
C LYS A 53 -2.04 -12.70 -3.65
N LYS A 54 -1.91 -13.19 -4.89
CA LYS A 54 -2.31 -12.46 -6.11
C LYS A 54 -3.63 -12.92 -6.76
N SER A 55 -4.35 -13.86 -6.16
CA SER A 55 -5.51 -14.50 -6.78
C SER A 55 -6.56 -14.99 -5.78
N GLY A 56 -7.72 -15.40 -6.29
CA GLY A 56 -8.82 -15.94 -5.50
C GLY A 56 -9.55 -14.85 -4.70
N PRO A 57 -10.14 -15.19 -3.54
CA PRO A 57 -10.95 -14.26 -2.74
C PRO A 57 -10.25 -12.94 -2.42
N TYR A 58 -8.92 -12.97 -2.18
CA TYR A 58 -8.13 -11.78 -1.94
C TYR A 58 -8.20 -10.78 -3.11
N LEU A 59 -8.00 -11.25 -4.35
CA LEU A 59 -8.06 -10.40 -5.53
C LEU A 59 -9.46 -9.81 -5.74
N GLU A 60 -10.50 -10.61 -5.50
CA GLU A 60 -11.89 -10.16 -5.63
C GLU A 60 -12.24 -9.09 -4.60
N VAL A 61 -11.74 -9.20 -3.36
CA VAL A 61 -11.87 -8.13 -2.37
C VAL A 61 -11.11 -6.88 -2.81
N VAL A 62 -9.87 -7.00 -3.29
CA VAL A 62 -9.09 -5.84 -3.78
C VAL A 62 -9.81 -5.11 -4.92
N LYS A 63 -10.42 -5.83 -5.87
CA LYS A 63 -11.26 -5.24 -6.93
C LYS A 63 -12.42 -4.42 -6.36
N LYS A 64 -13.16 -4.98 -5.39
CA LYS A 64 -14.28 -4.30 -4.73
C LYS A 64 -13.81 -3.08 -3.93
N LEU A 65 -12.67 -3.18 -3.24
CA LEU A 65 -12.07 -2.04 -2.52
C LEU A 65 -11.73 -0.91 -3.50
N LEU A 66 -11.06 -1.21 -4.62
CA LEU A 66 -10.72 -0.20 -5.62
C LEU A 66 -11.97 0.44 -6.25
N GLN A 67 -12.99 -0.37 -6.53
CA GLN A 67 -14.28 0.15 -7.00
C GLN A 67 -14.88 1.12 -5.98
N LYS A 68 -14.95 0.75 -4.70
CA LYS A 68 -15.48 1.60 -3.63
C LYS A 68 -14.68 2.89 -3.45
N VAL A 69 -13.35 2.83 -3.58
CA VAL A 69 -12.50 4.04 -3.58
C VAL A 69 -12.88 4.97 -4.73
N LYS A 70 -13.07 4.44 -5.95
CA LYS A 70 -13.50 5.26 -7.09
C LYS A 70 -14.89 5.85 -6.87
N GLU A 71 -15.83 5.07 -6.36
CA GLU A 71 -17.19 5.53 -6.03
C GLU A 71 -17.17 6.69 -5.03
N LYS A 72 -16.49 6.53 -3.88
CA LYS A 72 -16.37 7.61 -2.88
C LYS A 72 -15.81 8.90 -3.49
N ASN A 73 -14.77 8.79 -4.33
CA ASN A 73 -14.19 9.96 -5.01
C ASN A 73 -15.11 10.57 -6.08
N ASN A 74 -15.86 9.76 -6.84
CA ASN A 74 -16.82 10.25 -7.82
C ASN A 74 -18.00 10.98 -7.15
N ASP A 75 -18.36 10.57 -5.94
CA ASP A 75 -19.40 11.19 -5.12
C ASP A 75 -18.91 12.48 -4.41
N GLY A 76 -17.67 12.92 -4.70
CA GLY A 76 -17.10 14.17 -4.20
C GLY A 76 -16.40 14.06 -2.84
N GLU A 77 -16.21 12.85 -2.30
CA GLU A 77 -15.33 12.62 -1.16
C GLU A 77 -13.86 12.61 -1.61
N HIS A 78 -12.93 13.03 -0.74
CA HIS A 78 -11.50 12.83 -1.01
C HIS A 78 -11.00 11.60 -0.25
N PHE A 79 -10.89 10.46 -0.94
CA PHE A 79 -10.52 9.18 -0.32
C PHE A 79 -9.25 8.60 -0.95
N PRO A 80 -8.06 8.81 -0.36
CA PRO A 80 -6.80 8.34 -0.92
C PRO A 80 -6.58 6.84 -0.81
N LEU A 81 -5.85 6.29 -1.79
CA LEU A 81 -5.35 4.92 -1.77
C LEU A 81 -3.85 4.91 -2.03
N TYR A 82 -3.11 4.22 -1.16
CA TYR A 82 -1.72 3.83 -1.40
C TYR A 82 -1.65 2.34 -1.77
N ALA A 83 -0.96 2.02 -2.85
CA ALA A 83 -0.72 0.65 -3.30
C ALA A 83 0.77 0.35 -3.27
N ILE A 84 1.22 -0.59 -2.43
CA ILE A 84 2.65 -0.85 -2.18
C ILE A 84 3.03 -2.27 -2.64
N ASN A 85 4.09 -2.39 -3.42
CA ASN A 85 4.65 -3.66 -3.92
C ASN A 85 3.58 -4.54 -4.60
N LEU A 86 3.14 -5.65 -4.01
CA LEU A 86 2.03 -6.45 -4.55
C LEU A 86 0.75 -5.60 -4.77
N GLY A 87 0.45 -4.65 -3.88
CA GLY A 87 -0.68 -3.74 -4.08
C GLY A 87 -0.57 -2.96 -5.40
N PHE A 88 0.63 -2.50 -5.75
CA PHE A 88 0.92 -1.83 -7.03
C PHE A 88 0.72 -2.79 -8.21
N GLU A 89 1.24 -4.01 -8.13
CA GLU A 89 1.08 -5.04 -9.16
C GLU A 89 -0.40 -5.38 -9.41
N LEU A 90 -1.20 -5.50 -8.34
CA LEU A 90 -2.63 -5.77 -8.45
C LEU A 90 -3.39 -4.58 -9.05
N LEU A 91 -3.05 -3.36 -8.66
CA LEU A 91 -3.64 -2.15 -9.23
C LEU A 91 -3.42 -2.08 -10.75
N LEU A 92 -2.21 -2.40 -11.21
CA LEU A 92 -1.91 -2.46 -12.65
C LEU A 92 -2.78 -3.51 -13.36
N ASN A 93 -2.82 -4.74 -12.85
CA ASN A 93 -3.63 -5.81 -13.48
C ASN A 93 -5.14 -5.49 -13.49
N ILE A 94 -5.66 -4.86 -12.43
CA ILE A 94 -7.07 -4.52 -12.33
C ILE A 94 -7.43 -3.40 -13.32
N ILE A 95 -6.61 -2.35 -13.41
CA ILE A 95 -6.87 -1.20 -14.29
C ILE A 95 -6.62 -1.53 -15.76
N SER A 96 -5.65 -2.39 -16.08
CA SER A 96 -5.43 -2.85 -17.47
C SER A 96 -6.50 -3.82 -17.97
N GLU A 97 -7.32 -4.35 -17.06
CA GLU A 97 -8.23 -5.48 -17.31
C GLU A 97 -7.50 -6.70 -17.91
N SER A 98 -6.20 -6.84 -17.63
CA SER A 98 -5.31 -7.85 -18.19
C SER A 98 -4.41 -8.45 -17.12
N ASN A 99 -4.30 -9.78 -17.12
CA ASN A 99 -3.42 -10.52 -16.21
C ASN A 99 -1.96 -10.59 -16.69
N ASN A 100 -1.65 -9.96 -17.84
CA ASN A 100 -0.38 -10.14 -18.54
C ASN A 100 0.42 -8.83 -18.70
N VAL A 101 0.05 -7.75 -18.03
CA VAL A 101 0.78 -6.46 -18.11
C VAL A 101 2.10 -6.48 -17.33
N LEU A 102 2.24 -7.43 -16.40
CA LEU A 102 3.45 -7.56 -15.59
C LEU A 102 4.47 -8.45 -16.27
N GLU A 103 5.73 -8.04 -16.18
CA GLU A 103 6.90 -8.73 -16.71
C GLU A 103 7.84 -9.13 -15.58
N SER A 104 8.68 -10.12 -15.83
CA SER A 104 9.76 -10.46 -14.90
C SER A 104 10.76 -9.31 -14.78
N VAL A 105 11.17 -9.03 -13.54
CA VAL A 105 12.24 -8.08 -13.18
C VAL A 105 13.09 -8.68 -12.06
N ASP A 106 14.40 -8.41 -12.08
CA ASP A 106 15.34 -8.85 -11.05
C ASP A 106 15.48 -7.81 -9.92
N ALA A 107 14.37 -7.61 -9.18
CA ALA A 107 14.25 -6.60 -8.14
C ALA A 107 14.07 -7.21 -6.72
N HIS A 108 14.38 -8.49 -6.55
CA HIS A 108 14.36 -9.13 -5.23
C HIS A 108 15.54 -8.64 -4.40
N LYS A 109 15.30 -8.09 -3.19
CA LYS A 109 16.36 -7.55 -2.31
C LYS A 109 17.26 -6.58 -3.10
N LEU A 110 16.65 -5.59 -3.71
CA LEU A 110 17.33 -4.56 -4.47
C LEU A 110 17.14 -3.23 -3.75
N THR A 111 18.23 -2.49 -3.57
CA THR A 111 18.19 -1.11 -3.06
C THR A 111 18.92 -0.22 -4.03
N THR A 112 18.23 0.83 -4.48
CA THR A 112 18.65 1.64 -5.62
C THR A 112 18.03 3.03 -5.55
N ASN A 113 18.43 3.90 -6.47
CA ASN A 113 17.89 5.23 -6.71
C ASN A 113 16.64 5.17 -7.61
N LEU A 114 16.02 6.33 -7.81
CA LEU A 114 14.87 6.54 -8.70
C LEU A 114 15.25 7.46 -9.86
N GLU A 115 14.84 7.09 -11.07
CA GLU A 115 14.88 7.97 -12.24
C GLU A 115 13.52 8.63 -12.42
N TYR A 116 13.48 9.94 -12.67
CA TYR A 116 12.22 10.68 -12.81
C TYR A 116 11.79 10.73 -14.27
N GLU A 117 10.51 10.51 -14.53
CA GLU A 117 9.95 10.62 -15.87
C GLU A 117 9.92 12.09 -16.33
N ASN A 118 10.41 12.35 -17.55
CA ASN A 118 10.61 13.70 -18.08
C ASN A 118 9.28 14.46 -18.34
N ASN A 119 8.19 13.74 -18.54
CA ASN A 119 6.86 14.27 -18.88
C ASN A 119 5.97 14.54 -17.66
N VAL A 120 6.50 14.48 -16.44
CA VAL A 120 5.72 14.69 -15.21
C VAL A 120 6.23 15.87 -14.39
N SER A 121 5.32 16.79 -14.06
CA SER A 121 5.59 17.83 -13.07
C SER A 121 5.65 17.21 -11.67
N ILE A 122 6.88 16.96 -11.20
CA ILE A 122 7.14 16.32 -9.89
C ILE A 122 6.48 17.09 -8.74
N GLN A 123 6.37 18.41 -8.82
CA GLN A 123 5.71 19.25 -7.82
C GLN A 123 4.24 18.88 -7.61
N GLN A 124 3.58 18.29 -8.60
CA GLN A 124 2.17 17.85 -8.56
C GLN A 124 2.02 16.35 -8.27
N THR A 125 3.07 15.70 -7.75
CA THR A 125 3.04 14.29 -7.37
C THR A 125 3.34 14.12 -5.90
N VAL A 126 3.20 12.88 -5.40
CA VAL A 126 3.65 12.52 -4.05
C VAL A 126 5.08 12.96 -3.75
N LEU A 127 5.99 12.85 -4.73
CA LEU A 127 7.38 13.26 -4.57
C LEU A 127 7.54 14.78 -4.45
N GLY A 128 6.58 15.57 -4.95
CA GLY A 128 6.56 17.02 -4.79
C GLY A 128 6.50 17.49 -3.33
N SER A 129 6.01 16.63 -2.42
CA SER A 129 6.00 16.91 -0.98
C SER A 129 7.39 16.76 -0.32
N PHE A 130 8.35 16.16 -1.02
CA PHE A 130 9.69 15.91 -0.51
C PHE A 130 10.54 17.17 -0.70
N PRO A 131 11.40 17.54 0.28
CA PRO A 131 12.34 18.64 0.13
C PRO A 131 13.20 18.46 -1.12
N LEU A 132 13.54 19.57 -1.79
CA LEU A 132 14.33 19.52 -3.03
C LEU A 132 15.65 18.76 -2.85
N ALA A 133 16.32 18.93 -1.70
CA ALA A 133 17.55 18.20 -1.38
C ALA A 133 17.33 16.68 -1.36
N LEU A 134 16.25 16.20 -0.72
CA LEU A 134 15.91 14.78 -0.66
C LEU A 134 15.49 14.24 -2.03
N ARG A 135 14.75 15.02 -2.83
CA ARG A 135 14.43 14.66 -4.22
C ARG A 135 15.67 14.49 -5.08
N ASN A 136 16.67 15.35 -4.92
CA ASN A 136 17.93 15.22 -5.65
C ASN A 136 18.68 13.96 -5.22
N LYS A 137 18.74 13.66 -3.92
CA LYS A 137 19.32 12.41 -3.41
C LYS A 137 18.59 11.17 -3.88
N LEU A 138 17.26 11.19 -4.00
CA LEU A 138 16.50 10.08 -4.58
C LEU A 138 16.96 9.73 -6.00
N LYS A 139 17.59 10.65 -6.74
CA LYS A 139 18.15 10.39 -8.07
C LYS A 139 19.55 9.80 -8.07
N THR A 140 20.32 9.96 -7.00
CA THR A 140 21.76 9.61 -6.96
C THR A 140 22.07 8.52 -5.94
N ASP A 141 21.32 8.49 -4.84
CA ASP A 141 21.60 7.67 -3.67
C ASP A 141 20.62 6.48 -3.63
N CYS A 142 21.09 5.34 -3.14
CA CYS A 142 20.27 4.14 -3.02
C CYS A 142 19.37 4.22 -1.78
N LEU A 143 18.21 4.89 -1.91
CA LEU A 143 17.33 5.22 -0.78
C LEU A 143 15.99 4.45 -0.77
N VAL A 144 15.69 3.67 -1.82
CA VAL A 144 14.45 2.89 -1.91
C VAL A 144 14.75 1.40 -2.05
N SER A 145 13.93 0.56 -1.43
CA SER A 145 14.09 -0.89 -1.44
C SER A 145 12.96 -1.61 -2.17
N PHE A 146 13.32 -2.63 -2.93
CA PHE A 146 12.44 -3.48 -3.73
C PHE A 146 12.57 -4.93 -3.27
N ASN A 147 11.44 -5.64 -3.35
CA ASN A 147 11.40 -7.07 -3.04
C ASN A 147 10.35 -7.79 -3.90
N ASN A 148 10.27 -7.41 -5.17
CA ASN A 148 9.34 -7.94 -6.17
C ASN A 148 10.10 -8.75 -7.23
N LYS A 149 9.37 -9.66 -7.88
CA LYS A 149 9.84 -10.44 -9.04
C LYS A 149 9.16 -10.02 -10.34
N PHE A 150 8.12 -9.20 -10.22
CA PHE A 150 7.34 -8.69 -11.33
C PHE A 150 7.33 -7.16 -11.27
N GLY A 151 7.15 -6.53 -12.43
CA GLY A 151 7.02 -5.10 -12.59
C GLY A 151 6.44 -4.82 -13.96
N ILE A 152 6.40 -3.54 -14.37
CA ILE A 152 5.94 -3.16 -15.70
C ILE A 152 7.00 -2.31 -16.39
N SER A 153 7.33 -2.63 -17.64
CA SER A 153 8.23 -1.79 -18.44
C SER A 153 7.53 -0.49 -18.85
N LYS A 154 8.31 0.52 -19.26
CA LYS A 154 7.74 1.75 -19.81
C LYS A 154 6.91 1.46 -21.06
N GLU A 155 7.43 0.60 -21.95
CA GLU A 155 6.77 0.21 -23.18
C GLU A 155 5.40 -0.41 -22.92
N SER A 156 5.32 -1.44 -22.05
CA SER A 156 4.06 -2.10 -21.71
C SER A 156 3.05 -1.13 -21.07
N PHE A 157 3.51 -0.25 -20.17
CA PHE A 157 2.63 0.73 -19.52
C PHE A 157 2.06 1.76 -20.49
N TYR A 158 2.88 2.33 -21.39
CA TYR A 158 2.43 3.35 -22.32
C TYR A 158 1.65 2.78 -23.51
N ASN A 159 1.88 1.51 -23.89
CA ASN A 159 1.11 0.82 -24.92
C ASN A 159 -0.28 0.38 -24.41
N ASP A 160 -0.44 0.18 -23.11
CA ASP A 160 -1.74 -0.08 -22.49
C ASP A 160 -2.52 1.24 -22.31
N LYS A 161 -3.59 1.39 -23.10
CA LYS A 161 -4.43 2.61 -23.08
C LYS A 161 -5.19 2.80 -21.77
N GLN A 162 -5.53 1.73 -21.05
CA GLN A 162 -6.24 1.86 -19.78
C GLN A 162 -5.28 2.36 -18.70
N LEU A 163 -4.08 1.79 -18.64
CA LEU A 163 -3.05 2.21 -17.70
C LEU A 163 -2.58 3.64 -17.95
N SER A 164 -2.19 3.95 -19.19
CA SER A 164 -1.66 5.28 -19.55
C SER A 164 -2.70 6.40 -19.47
N SER A 165 -3.98 6.10 -19.60
CA SER A 165 -5.05 7.09 -19.38
C SER A 165 -5.41 7.25 -17.90
N PHE A 166 -5.34 6.18 -17.10
CA PHE A 166 -5.68 6.24 -15.69
C PHE A 166 -4.54 6.80 -14.83
N PHE A 167 -3.30 6.43 -15.14
CA PHE A 167 -2.11 6.77 -14.36
C PHE A 167 -1.11 7.60 -15.16
N LYS A 168 -0.36 8.43 -14.44
CA LYS A 168 0.95 8.95 -14.84
C LYS A 168 2.05 8.11 -14.18
N ALA A 169 3.05 7.70 -14.96
CA ALA A 169 4.29 7.14 -14.42
C ALA A 169 5.16 8.30 -13.91
N ILE A 170 5.58 8.25 -12.65
CA ILE A 170 6.35 9.32 -12.00
C ILE A 170 7.84 8.98 -12.02
N THR A 171 8.18 7.73 -11.70
CA THR A 171 9.57 7.28 -11.62
C THR A 171 9.75 5.90 -12.21
N THR A 172 10.96 5.64 -12.66
CA THR A 172 11.47 4.32 -13.02
C THR A 172 12.70 3.96 -12.20
N SER A 173 13.15 2.72 -12.30
CA SER A 173 14.45 2.26 -11.82
C SER A 173 14.94 1.12 -12.72
N LYS A 174 16.23 0.81 -12.59
CA LYS A 174 16.84 -0.38 -13.18
C LYS A 174 16.83 -1.53 -12.17
N ASP A 175 16.55 -2.73 -12.67
CA ASP A 175 16.70 -3.96 -11.89
C ASP A 175 18.17 -4.43 -11.88
N LYS A 176 18.48 -5.54 -11.22
CA LYS A 176 19.85 -6.08 -11.15
C LYS A 176 20.41 -6.53 -12.51
N SER A 177 19.54 -6.76 -13.48
CA SER A 177 19.88 -7.08 -14.88
C SER A 177 19.89 -5.84 -15.78
N ASN A 178 19.88 -4.63 -15.20
CA ASN A 178 19.88 -3.35 -15.89
C ASN A 178 18.63 -3.08 -16.76
N LYS A 179 17.52 -3.78 -16.49
CA LYS A 179 16.23 -3.58 -17.16
C LYS A 179 15.43 -2.48 -16.47
N ASP A 180 14.91 -1.54 -17.25
CA ASP A 180 14.06 -0.46 -16.76
C ASP A 180 12.63 -0.93 -16.44
N PHE A 181 12.10 -0.49 -15.30
CA PHE A 181 10.70 -0.70 -14.92
C PHE A 181 10.14 0.52 -14.17
N ILE A 182 8.82 0.71 -14.26
CA ILE A 182 8.12 1.79 -13.57
C ILE A 182 8.01 1.45 -12.08
N THR A 183 8.30 2.44 -11.23
CA THR A 183 8.42 2.26 -9.79
C THR A 183 7.47 3.11 -8.97
N THR A 184 6.98 4.22 -9.51
CA THR A 184 5.96 5.06 -8.87
C THR A 184 4.95 5.52 -9.91
N ILE A 185 3.66 5.35 -9.62
CA ILE A 185 2.55 5.84 -10.44
C ILE A 185 1.58 6.67 -9.59
N GLN A 186 0.84 7.56 -10.22
CA GLN A 186 -0.24 8.30 -9.57
C GLN A 186 -1.42 8.42 -10.54
N ALA A 187 -2.64 8.27 -10.04
CA ALA A 187 -3.82 8.40 -10.88
C ALA A 187 -4.01 9.85 -11.31
N ASN A 188 -4.57 10.04 -12.50
CA ASN A 188 -4.83 11.36 -13.05
C ASN A 188 -6.01 12.05 -12.34
N ASN A 189 -7.06 11.30 -12.02
CA ASN A 189 -8.33 11.83 -11.53
C ASN A 189 -8.72 11.36 -10.11
N TYR A 190 -7.87 10.56 -9.46
CA TYR A 190 -8.13 10.03 -8.13
C TYR A 190 -6.90 10.24 -7.23
N PRO A 191 -7.06 10.39 -5.90
CA PRO A 191 -5.94 10.46 -4.96
C PRO A 191 -5.30 9.06 -4.71
N ILE A 192 -4.96 8.38 -5.80
CA ILE A 192 -4.38 7.03 -5.79
C ILE A 192 -2.91 7.13 -6.17
N VAL A 193 -2.05 6.56 -5.34
CA VAL A 193 -0.60 6.49 -5.55
C VAL A 193 -0.14 5.05 -5.42
N GLY A 194 0.68 4.60 -6.37
CA GLY A 194 1.28 3.27 -6.37
C GLY A 194 2.80 3.35 -6.26
N PHE A 195 3.38 2.50 -5.42
CA PHE A 195 4.82 2.32 -5.25
C PHE A 195 5.17 0.84 -5.46
N GLN A 196 6.05 0.54 -6.41
CA GLN A 196 6.63 -0.80 -6.53
C GLN A 196 7.66 -1.06 -5.41
N TRP A 197 8.35 0.00 -4.97
CA TRP A 197 9.25 0.01 -3.81
C TRP A 197 8.47 0.06 -2.49
N ASN A 198 9.16 -0.21 -1.39
CA ASN A 198 8.58 -0.41 -0.06
C ASN A 198 8.92 0.77 0.87
N PRO A 199 8.14 1.87 0.84
CA PRO A 199 8.42 3.05 1.67
C PRO A 199 8.41 2.76 3.17
N GLU A 200 7.70 1.73 3.61
CA GLU A 200 7.58 1.36 5.03
C GLU A 200 8.86 0.74 5.61
N LYS A 201 9.72 0.14 4.77
CA LYS A 201 10.81 -0.72 5.26
C LYS A 201 11.95 0.06 5.87
N ASN A 202 12.33 1.19 5.29
CA ASN A 202 13.55 1.91 5.68
C ASN A 202 13.59 2.23 7.18
N ALA A 203 12.43 2.56 7.78
CA ALA A 203 12.35 2.90 9.20
C ALA A 203 11.97 1.74 10.13
N PHE A 204 11.41 0.64 9.60
CA PHE A 204 10.67 -0.32 10.43
C PHE A 204 11.03 -1.79 10.23
N GLU A 205 11.90 -2.14 9.27
CA GLU A 205 12.26 -3.53 8.98
C GLU A 205 13.77 -3.73 8.87
N TRP A 206 14.33 -4.64 9.68
CA TRP A 206 15.77 -4.90 9.79
C TRP A 206 16.17 -6.30 9.28
N GLY A 207 15.22 -7.07 8.75
CA GLY A 207 15.42 -8.46 8.32
C GLY A 207 16.20 -8.64 7.01
N SER A 208 16.81 -7.59 6.45
CA SER A 208 17.67 -7.67 5.27
C SER A 208 18.72 -6.56 5.29
N PRO A 209 20.02 -6.87 5.09
CA PRO A 209 21.08 -5.85 5.05
C PRO A 209 20.96 -4.88 3.86
N GLU A 210 20.16 -5.24 2.84
CA GLU A 210 19.91 -4.39 1.69
C GLU A 210 18.96 -3.22 2.01
N ILE A 211 18.13 -3.29 3.05
CA ILE A 211 17.19 -2.20 3.37
C ILE A 211 17.98 -0.96 3.81
N PRO A 212 17.78 0.21 3.18
CA PRO A 212 18.55 1.40 3.51
C PRO A 212 18.03 2.03 4.81
N HIS A 213 18.95 2.25 5.75
CA HIS A 213 18.67 2.85 7.07
C HIS A 213 19.38 4.20 7.29
N SER A 214 19.89 4.83 6.22
CA SER A 214 20.47 6.18 6.33
C SER A 214 19.40 7.20 6.72
N LEU A 215 19.79 8.33 7.32
CA LEU A 215 18.85 9.39 7.69
C LEU A 215 17.98 9.84 6.50
N ASP A 216 18.56 9.94 5.30
CA ASP A 216 17.81 10.28 4.09
C ASP A 216 16.78 9.20 3.74
N ALA A 217 17.11 7.90 3.88
CA ALA A 217 16.17 6.81 3.66
C ALA A 217 15.03 6.82 4.68
N ILE A 218 15.31 7.17 5.94
CA ILE A 218 14.27 7.38 6.96
C ILE A 218 13.37 8.57 6.59
N GLN A 219 13.95 9.66 6.09
CA GLN A 219 13.17 10.80 5.62
C GLN A 219 12.27 10.42 4.44
N VAL A 220 12.72 9.57 3.52
CA VAL A 220 11.86 9.04 2.43
C VAL A 220 10.60 8.37 2.99
N THR A 221 10.74 7.51 4.01
CA THR A 221 9.60 6.91 4.70
C THR A 221 8.70 7.97 5.33
N GLN A 222 9.27 8.92 6.06
CA GLN A 222 8.50 9.94 6.76
C GLN A 222 7.69 10.83 5.81
N TYR A 223 8.28 11.28 4.69
CA TYR A 223 7.57 12.11 3.71
C TYR A 223 6.50 11.31 2.95
N ALA A 224 6.78 10.05 2.58
CA ALA A 224 5.77 9.19 1.96
C ALA A 224 4.56 8.96 2.88
N ALA A 225 4.80 8.71 4.17
CA ALA A 225 3.76 8.56 5.19
C ALA A 225 2.98 9.87 5.41
N SER A 226 3.69 10.98 5.56
CA SER A 226 3.08 12.29 5.81
C SER A 226 2.19 12.73 4.67
N TYR A 227 2.54 12.43 3.41
CA TYR A 227 1.69 12.70 2.24
C TYR A 227 0.41 11.88 2.28
N LEU A 228 0.46 10.58 2.60
CA LEU A 228 -0.75 9.76 2.71
C LEU A 228 -1.73 10.38 3.71
N VAL A 229 -1.23 10.74 4.89
CA VAL A 229 -2.09 11.30 5.95
C VAL A 229 -2.53 12.72 5.61
N SER A 230 -1.74 13.52 4.88
CA SER A 230 -2.19 14.83 4.41
C SER A 230 -3.31 14.72 3.37
N GLU A 231 -3.29 13.71 2.49
CA GLU A 231 -4.41 13.40 1.61
C GLU A 231 -5.62 12.91 2.40
N ALA A 232 -5.44 12.04 3.40
CA ALA A 232 -6.55 11.50 4.19
C ALA A 232 -7.28 12.59 4.98
N ARG A 233 -6.55 13.62 5.47
CA ARG A 233 -7.13 14.79 6.15
C ARG A 233 -8.03 15.65 5.27
N LYS A 234 -7.99 15.48 3.94
CA LYS A 234 -8.89 16.18 3.01
C LYS A 234 -10.27 15.51 2.93
N SER A 235 -10.42 14.28 3.43
CA SER A 235 -11.74 13.67 3.62
C SER A 235 -12.55 14.53 4.58
N ARG A 236 -13.81 14.77 4.24
CA ARG A 236 -14.77 15.49 5.10
C ARG A 236 -15.57 14.54 6.01
N TYR A 237 -15.30 13.25 5.90
CA TYR A 237 -16.06 12.23 6.60
C TYR A 237 -15.52 12.05 8.03
N GLU A 238 -16.39 12.27 9.02
CA GLU A 238 -16.10 12.04 10.43
C GLU A 238 -16.88 10.81 10.93
N PRO A 239 -16.23 9.65 11.08
CA PRO A 239 -16.89 8.44 11.56
C PRO A 239 -17.28 8.54 13.05
N PRO A 240 -18.33 7.82 13.49
CA PRO A 240 -18.69 7.74 14.90
C PRO A 240 -17.52 7.23 15.75
N VAL A 241 -17.12 8.02 16.76
CA VAL A 241 -15.92 7.77 17.57
C VAL A 241 -15.93 6.37 18.21
N GLU A 242 -17.06 5.95 18.76
CA GLU A 242 -17.22 4.65 19.41
C GLU A 242 -16.92 3.50 18.43
N GLN A 243 -17.48 3.55 17.22
CA GLN A 243 -17.24 2.53 16.19
C GLN A 243 -15.78 2.52 15.73
N VAL A 244 -15.13 3.69 15.65
CA VAL A 244 -13.69 3.76 15.36
C VAL A 244 -12.90 3.04 16.45
N LEU A 245 -13.11 3.40 17.72
CA LEU A 245 -12.36 2.84 18.85
C LEU A 245 -12.49 1.32 18.95
N GLU A 246 -13.66 0.77 18.59
CA GLU A 246 -13.90 -0.67 18.57
C GLU A 246 -13.15 -1.42 17.45
N ASN A 247 -12.69 -0.73 16.42
CA ASN A 247 -12.06 -1.31 15.24
C ASN A 247 -10.55 -1.03 15.12
N LEU A 248 -9.96 -0.27 16.05
CA LEU A 248 -8.55 0.11 15.99
C LEU A 248 -7.58 -1.08 16.13
N ILE A 249 -6.45 -0.97 15.45
CA ILE A 249 -5.32 -1.92 15.52
C ILE A 249 -4.78 -2.11 16.96
N TYR A 250 -4.99 -1.13 17.84
CA TYR A 250 -4.55 -1.18 19.25
C TYR A 250 -5.19 -2.29 20.09
N LYS A 251 -6.25 -2.91 19.58
CA LYS A 251 -6.87 -4.11 20.19
C LYS A 251 -6.07 -5.39 19.93
N TYR A 252 -5.03 -5.32 19.09
CA TYR A 252 -4.23 -6.46 18.69
C TYR A 252 -2.78 -6.28 19.14
N THR A 253 -2.11 -7.38 19.44
CA THR A 253 -0.71 -7.39 19.85
C THR A 253 0.14 -7.99 18.73
N PRO A 254 1.18 -7.30 18.22
CA PRO A 254 2.05 -7.88 17.23
C PRO A 254 2.96 -8.95 17.85
N TYR A 255 3.28 -9.98 17.06
CA TYR A 255 4.23 -11.02 17.42
C TYR A 255 5.62 -10.71 16.83
N TYR A 256 6.68 -11.00 17.58
CA TYR A 256 8.06 -10.89 17.09
C TYR A 256 8.37 -12.02 16.10
N SER A 257 8.18 -11.74 14.80
CA SER A 257 8.44 -12.68 13.70
C SER A 257 9.88 -12.64 13.18
N GLY A 258 10.64 -11.60 13.52
CA GLY A 258 12.03 -11.39 13.07
C GLY A 258 13.10 -12.22 13.77
N ALA A 259 12.73 -13.12 14.69
CA ALA A 259 13.68 -13.89 15.53
C ALA A 259 14.73 -14.69 14.73
N LYS A 260 14.46 -14.99 13.46
CA LYS A 260 15.38 -15.69 12.55
C LYS A 260 16.33 -14.74 11.79
N GLY A 261 16.33 -13.44 12.10
CA GLY A 261 17.13 -12.42 11.41
C GLY A 261 16.77 -12.24 9.94
N SER A 262 15.55 -12.60 9.55
CA SER A 262 15.08 -12.50 8.16
C SER A 262 13.57 -12.25 8.10
N GLY A 263 13.13 -11.58 7.03
CA GLY A 263 11.72 -11.27 6.82
C GLY A 263 11.28 -10.01 7.55
N PHE A 264 10.09 -10.06 8.14
CA PHE A 264 9.50 -8.93 8.85
C PHE A 264 9.69 -9.06 10.35
N ASP A 265 10.04 -7.96 11.02
CA ASP A 265 10.38 -7.95 12.44
C ASP A 265 9.17 -8.25 13.32
N GLN A 266 8.03 -7.62 13.01
CA GLN A 266 6.79 -7.80 13.74
C GLN A 266 5.61 -8.05 12.80
N THR A 267 4.74 -8.98 13.19
CA THR A 267 3.55 -9.35 12.41
C THR A 267 2.34 -9.42 13.34
N TYR A 268 1.26 -8.73 12.98
CA TYR A 268 -0.05 -8.96 13.57
C TYR A 268 -0.67 -10.19 12.92
N TYR A 269 -1.15 -11.12 13.74
CA TYR A 269 -1.88 -12.29 13.28
C TYR A 269 -3.32 -12.22 13.77
N PHE A 270 -4.25 -12.61 12.90
CA PHE A 270 -5.67 -12.51 13.16
C PHE A 270 -6.32 -13.88 13.02
N ASP A 271 -7.20 -14.19 13.95
CA ASP A 271 -8.03 -15.39 13.90
C ASP A 271 -9.10 -15.23 12.81
N ALA A 272 -9.54 -16.36 12.25
CA ALA A 272 -10.61 -16.36 11.26
C ALA A 272 -11.89 -15.71 11.80
N TYR A 273 -12.61 -14.99 10.93
CA TYR A 273 -13.94 -14.48 11.26
C TYR A 273 -14.89 -15.64 11.61
N GLU A 274 -15.39 -15.68 12.85
CA GLU A 274 -16.50 -16.57 13.23
C GLU A 274 -17.81 -15.86 12.94
N SER A 275 -18.68 -16.48 12.15
CA SER A 275 -20.04 -16.02 11.85
C SER A 275 -21.00 -16.18 13.03
N SER A 276 -20.53 -16.02 14.27
CA SER A 276 -21.32 -16.17 15.48
C SER A 276 -21.61 -14.81 16.10
N THR A 277 -22.65 -14.13 15.60
CA THR A 277 -23.49 -13.16 16.36
C THR A 277 -24.65 -12.66 15.50
N SER A 278 -25.57 -13.55 15.12
CA SER A 278 -26.90 -13.12 14.65
C SER A 278 -27.99 -14.18 14.86
N THR A 279 -27.87 -15.03 15.88
CA THR A 279 -28.92 -16.00 16.25
C THR A 279 -29.41 -15.88 17.69
N GLU A 280 -28.73 -15.13 18.57
CA GLU A 280 -29.18 -14.95 19.96
C GLU A 280 -29.96 -13.64 20.21
N ALA A 281 -30.06 -12.74 19.22
CA ALA A 281 -30.84 -11.49 19.35
C ALA A 281 -32.28 -11.56 18.82
N LEU A 282 -32.75 -12.74 18.37
CA LEU A 282 -34.12 -12.94 17.86
C LEU A 282 -34.94 -14.01 18.63
N ALA A 283 -34.44 -14.47 19.78
CA ALA A 283 -35.18 -15.39 20.65
C ALA A 283 -35.68 -14.75 21.97
N GLN A 284 -35.63 -13.42 22.08
CA GLN A 284 -36.29 -12.68 23.15
C GLN A 284 -37.05 -11.48 22.58
N LYS A 285 -38.21 -11.75 21.97
CA LYS A 285 -39.38 -10.88 21.96
C LYS A 285 -40.62 -11.75 21.81
#